data_AF-A0A1H0V036-F1
#
_entry.id   AF-A0A1H0V036-F1
#
_cell.length_a   1.000
_cell.length_b   1.000
_cell.length_c   1.000
_cell.angle_alpha   90.00
_cell.angle_beta   90.00
_cell.angle_gamma   90.00
#
_symmetry.space_group_name_H-M   'P 1'
#
loop_
_entity.id
_entity.type
_entity.pdbx_description
1 polymer ?
#
loop_
_entity_poly.entity_id
_entity_poly.type
_entity_poly.pdbx_seq_one_letter_code
_entity_poly.pdbx_strand_id
1 'polypeptide(L)'
;MLGDPEQIRLIARRLAVDATQLRRLARQVAHAGDVEWRSPAAALFRARVGERADGLRCRADQLEAAARLVSVHAEAVQGARQEVLRVAALGAALPEAVGGALRAGGRR
;
A
#
# COMPACT_ATOMS: atom_id res chain seq x y z
N MET A 1 11.79 0.19 11.87
CA MET A 1 12.34 1.49 11.43
C MET A 1 11.31 2.10 10.51
N LEU A 2 10.85 3.33 10.78
CA LEU A 2 10.08 4.09 9.80
C LEU A 2 10.94 4.24 8.54
N GLY A 3 10.51 3.64 7.41
CA GLY A 3 11.20 3.76 6.12
C GLY A 3 11.78 2.48 5.51
N ASP A 4 11.54 1.28 6.06
CA ASP A 4 11.89 0.03 5.36
C ASP A 4 10.82 -0.31 4.29
N PRO A 5 11.17 -0.38 2.99
CA PRO A 5 10.21 -0.71 1.92
C PRO A 5 9.43 -2.01 2.16
N GLU A 6 10.06 -3.03 2.74
CA GLU A 6 9.37 -4.30 3.00
C GLU A 6 8.30 -4.17 4.09
N GLN A 7 8.57 -3.39 5.14
CA GLN A 7 7.57 -3.07 6.16
C GLN A 7 6.41 -2.26 5.57
N ILE A 8 6.69 -1.31 4.67
CA ILE A 8 5.65 -0.52 3.98
C ILE A 8 4.80 -1.43 3.07
N ARG A 9 5.42 -2.36 2.33
CA ARG A 9 4.70 -3.37 1.52
C ARG A 9 3.82 -4.28 2.37
N LEU A 10 4.29 -4.67 3.54
CA LEU A 10 3.49 -5.48 4.47
C LEU A 10 2.20 -4.75 4.88
N ILE A 11 2.30 -3.45 5.18
CA ILE A 11 1.14 -2.61 5.51
C ILE A 11 0.18 -2.54 4.32
N ALA A 12 0.69 -2.28 3.11
CA ALA A 12 -0.14 -2.26 1.90
C ALA A 12 -0.89 -3.58 1.67
N ARG A 13 -0.22 -4.72 1.85
CA ARG A 13 -0.85 -6.05 1.74
C ARG A 13 -1.93 -6.25 2.79
N ARG A 14 -1.68 -5.83 4.03
CA ARG A 14 -2.68 -5.92 5.10
C ARG A 14 -3.93 -5.10 4.79
N LEU A 15 -3.76 -3.87 4.30
CA LEU A 15 -4.89 -3.02 3.88
C LEU A 15 -5.70 -3.67 2.75
N ALA A 16 -5.05 -4.31 1.78
CA ALA A 16 -5.75 -5.02 0.71
C ALA A 16 -6.52 -6.25 1.21
N VAL A 17 -5.96 -6.98 2.19
CA VAL A 17 -6.67 -8.09 2.86
C VAL A 17 -7.88 -7.56 3.62
N ASP A 18 -7.73 -6.48 4.39
CA ASP A 18 -8.82 -5.87 5.15
C ASP A 18 -9.94 -5.37 4.22
N ALA A 19 -9.59 -4.75 3.07
CA ALA A 19 -10.56 -4.38 2.04
C ALA A 19 -11.36 -5.59 1.53
N THR A 20 -10.69 -6.70 1.28
CA THR A 20 -11.33 -7.96 0.83
C THR A 20 -12.28 -8.52 1.89
N GLN A 21 -11.87 -8.48 3.16
CA GLN A 21 -12.70 -8.90 4.28
C GLN A 21 -13.93 -8.00 4.43
N LEU A 22 -13.79 -6.67 4.31
CA LEU A 22 -14.94 -5.76 4.32
C LEU A 22 -15.90 -6.00 3.16
N ARG A 23 -15.42 -6.30 1.95
CA ARG A 23 -16.30 -6.66 0.81
C ARG A 23 -17.08 -7.94 1.07
N ARG A 24 -16.46 -8.93 1.72
CA ARG A 24 -17.17 -10.14 2.15
C ARG A 24 -18.24 -9.81 3.19
N LEU A 25 -17.90 -9.02 4.20
CA LEU A 25 -18.85 -8.60 5.24
C LEU A 25 -20.01 -7.78 4.66
N ALA A 26 -19.74 -6.86 3.74
CA ALA A 26 -20.77 -6.07 3.08
C ALA A 26 -21.78 -6.95 2.34
N ARG A 27 -21.33 -8.01 1.66
CA ARG A 27 -22.20 -8.99 1.01
C ARG A 27 -23.05 -9.76 2.02
N GLN A 28 -22.47 -10.18 3.14
CA GLN A 28 -23.19 -10.87 4.21
C GLN A 28 -24.27 -9.98 4.82
N VAL A 29 -23.94 -8.71 5.09
CA VAL A 29 -24.88 -7.72 5.60
C VAL A 29 -26.00 -7.50 4.60
N ALA A 30 -25.69 -7.29 3.31
CA ALA A 30 -26.70 -7.12 2.27
C ALA A 30 -27.68 -8.30 2.22
N HIS A 31 -27.18 -9.53 2.29
CA HIS A 31 -27.99 -10.75 2.26
C HIS A 31 -28.89 -10.90 3.50
N ALA A 32 -28.48 -10.36 4.66
CA ALA A 32 -29.34 -10.32 5.84
C ALA A 32 -30.62 -9.47 5.62
N GLY A 33 -30.64 -8.61 4.59
CA GLY A 33 -31.80 -7.82 4.17
C GLY A 33 -32.87 -8.61 3.43
N ASP A 34 -32.58 -9.84 3.00
CA ASP A 34 -33.48 -10.70 2.21
C ASP A 34 -34.55 -11.37 3.10
N VAL A 35 -35.36 -10.55 3.75
CA VAL A 35 -36.43 -10.99 4.66
C VAL A 35 -37.75 -11.20 3.91
N GLU A 36 -38.42 -12.32 4.11
CA GLU A 36 -39.65 -12.64 3.36
C GLU A 36 -40.88 -11.83 3.84
N TRP A 37 -40.90 -11.39 5.09
CA TRP A 37 -42.06 -10.70 5.65
C TRP A 37 -42.24 -9.29 5.06
N ARG A 38 -43.50 -8.87 4.97
CA ARG A 38 -43.91 -7.56 4.43
C ARG A 38 -44.58 -6.75 5.53
N SER A 39 -43.88 -5.71 5.99
CA SER A 39 -44.38 -4.74 6.96
C SER A 39 -43.60 -3.42 6.83
N PRO A 40 -44.10 -2.29 7.39
CA PRO A 40 -43.31 -1.06 7.47
C PRO A 40 -41.96 -1.26 8.16
N ALA A 41 -41.92 -2.10 9.20
CA ALA A 41 -40.67 -2.47 9.87
C ALA A 41 -39.71 -3.23 8.94
N ALA A 42 -40.22 -4.11 8.07
CA ALA A 42 -39.41 -4.79 7.05
C ALA A 42 -38.77 -3.82 6.06
N ALA A 43 -39.52 -2.79 5.65
CA ALA A 43 -39.02 -1.77 4.73
C ALA A 43 -37.89 -0.95 5.37
N LEU A 44 -38.09 -0.51 6.62
CA LEU A 44 -37.05 0.20 7.39
C LEU A 44 -35.81 -0.68 7.59
N PHE A 45 -36.00 -1.96 7.92
CA PHE A 45 -34.89 -2.90 8.09
C PHE A 45 -34.07 -3.05 6.80
N ARG A 46 -34.73 -3.30 5.65
CA ARG A 46 -34.07 -3.39 4.34
C ARG A 46 -33.29 -2.12 4.00
N ALA A 47 -33.88 -0.96 4.22
CA ALA A 47 -33.21 0.33 3.98
C ALA A 47 -31.94 0.47 4.83
N ARG A 48 -32.03 0.19 6.14
CA ARG A 48 -30.87 0.24 7.05
C ARG A 48 -29.79 -0.77 6.68
N VAL A 49 -30.16 -1.99 6.32
CA VAL A 49 -29.21 -3.00 5.86
C VAL A 49 -28.49 -2.53 4.59
N GLY A 50 -29.23 -1.98 3.62
CA GLY A 50 -28.68 -1.41 2.40
C GLY A 50 -27.66 -0.31 2.68
N GLU A 51 -28.03 0.68 3.48
CA GLU A 51 -27.14 1.78 3.92
C GLU A 51 -25.83 1.25 4.54
N ARG A 52 -25.93 0.22 5.39
CA ARG A 52 -24.74 -0.37 6.05
C ARG A 52 -23.87 -1.15 5.07
N ALA A 53 -24.47 -1.93 4.17
CA ALA A 53 -23.73 -2.64 3.14
C ALA A 53 -23.04 -1.70 2.15
N ASP A 54 -23.67 -0.59 1.78
CA ASP A 54 -23.06 0.48 0.96
C ASP A 54 -21.90 1.15 1.69
N GLY A 55 -22.10 1.50 2.97
CA GLY A 55 -21.04 2.08 3.80
C GLY A 55 -19.81 1.17 3.90
N LEU A 56 -19.99 -0.12 4.13
CA LEU A 56 -18.90 -1.10 4.17
C LEU A 56 -18.16 -1.23 2.83
N ARG A 57 -18.89 -1.22 1.70
CA ARG A 57 -18.29 -1.22 0.35
C ARG A 57 -17.43 0.01 0.12
N CYS A 58 -17.95 1.20 0.45
CA CYS A 58 -17.19 2.44 0.35
C CYS A 58 -15.88 2.40 1.16
N ARG A 59 -15.93 1.89 2.40
CA ARG A 59 -14.73 1.73 3.23
C ARG A 59 -13.74 0.71 2.66
N ALA A 60 -14.22 -0.39 2.08
CA ALA A 60 -13.35 -1.34 1.41
C ALA A 60 -12.59 -0.70 0.22
N ASP A 61 -13.28 0.12 -0.58
CA ASP A 61 -12.66 0.79 -1.73
C ASP A 61 -11.64 1.84 -1.28
N GLN A 62 -11.90 2.54 -0.17
CA GLN A 62 -10.93 3.44 0.46
C GLN A 62 -9.69 2.70 0.97
N LEU A 63 -9.86 1.54 1.62
CA LEU A 63 -8.73 0.71 2.07
C LEU A 63 -7.89 0.20 0.91
N GLU A 64 -8.52 -0.22 -0.19
CA GLU A 64 -7.82 -0.66 -1.38
C GLU A 64 -7.08 0.50 -2.07
N ALA A 65 -7.68 1.69 -2.13
CA ALA A 65 -6.99 2.89 -2.61
C ALA A 65 -5.79 3.23 -1.73
N ALA A 66 -5.93 3.17 -0.41
CA ALA A 66 -4.82 3.36 0.52
C ALA A 66 -3.72 2.31 0.32
N ALA A 67 -4.08 1.03 0.14
CA ALA A 67 -3.12 -0.05 -0.15
C ALA A 67 -2.29 0.26 -1.41
N ARG A 68 -2.94 0.75 -2.49
CA ARG A 68 -2.25 1.16 -3.73
C ARG A 68 -1.27 2.31 -3.47
N LEU A 69 -1.69 3.35 -2.78
CA LEU A 69 -0.83 4.50 -2.46
C LEU A 69 0.37 4.11 -1.60
N VAL A 70 0.16 3.25 -0.60
CA VAL A 70 1.24 2.76 0.27
C VAL A 70 2.23 1.88 -0.50
N SER A 71 1.75 1.05 -1.43
CA SER A 71 2.64 0.27 -2.33
C SER A 71 3.50 1.18 -3.21
N VAL A 72 2.90 2.20 -3.84
CA VAL A 72 3.64 3.19 -4.63
C VAL A 72 4.69 3.91 -3.78
N HIS A 73 4.34 4.25 -2.53
CA HIS A 73 5.29 4.84 -1.60
C HIS A 73 6.46 3.90 -1.29
N ALA A 74 6.21 2.60 -1.08
CA ALA A 74 7.28 1.62 -0.85
C ALA A 74 8.26 1.54 -2.04
N GLU A 75 7.74 1.58 -3.26
CA GLU A 75 8.55 1.61 -4.49
C GLU A 75 9.41 2.87 -4.55
N ALA A 76 8.83 4.04 -4.26
CA ALA A 76 9.56 5.30 -4.24
C ALA A 76 10.69 5.29 -3.18
N VAL A 77 10.42 4.77 -1.97
CA VAL A 77 11.44 4.64 -0.92
C VAL A 77 12.55 3.70 -1.35
N GLN A 78 12.23 2.58 -2.00
CA GLN A 78 13.25 1.66 -2.52
C GLN A 78 14.10 2.32 -3.61
N GLY A 79 13.48 3.05 -4.54
CA GLY A 79 14.20 3.80 -5.58
C GLY A 79 15.16 4.82 -4.97
N ALA A 80 14.69 5.63 -4.03
CA ALA A 80 15.53 6.60 -3.32
C ALA A 80 16.71 5.94 -2.60
N ARG A 81 16.48 4.79 -1.94
CA ARG A 81 17.55 4.01 -1.29
C ARG A 81 18.60 3.53 -2.29
N GLN A 82 18.19 3.05 -3.46
CA GLN A 82 19.11 2.60 -4.51
C GLN A 82 19.96 3.75 -5.06
N GLU A 83 19.37 4.93 -5.25
CA GLU A 83 20.12 6.12 -5.70
C GLU A 83 21.17 6.56 -4.67
N VAL A 84 20.81 6.58 -3.38
CA VAL A 84 21.77 6.90 -2.30
C VAL A 84 22.94 5.91 -2.29
N LEU A 85 22.66 4.61 -2.43
CA LEU A 85 23.70 3.58 -2.50
C LEU A 85 24.60 3.74 -3.74
N ARG A 86 24.01 4.09 -4.89
CA ARG A 86 24.77 4.36 -6.12
C ARG A 86 25.72 5.55 -5.95
N VAL A 87 25.24 6.66 -5.41
CA VAL A 87 26.05 7.87 -5.16
C VAL A 87 27.16 7.57 -4.15
N ALA A 88 26.86 6.84 -3.08
CA ALA A 88 27.86 6.43 -2.09
C ALA A 88 28.96 5.55 -2.71
N ALA A 89 28.60 4.60 -3.59
CA ALA A 89 29.56 3.74 -4.28
C ALA A 89 30.47 4.54 -5.24
N LEU A 90 29.93 5.52 -5.96
CA LEU A 90 30.73 6.44 -6.79
C LEU A 90 31.70 7.26 -5.93
N GLY A 91 31.23 7.77 -4.79
CA GLY A 91 32.04 8.44 -3.77
C GLY A 91 33.22 7.59 -3.28
N ALA A 92 32.97 6.32 -3.00
CA ALA A 92 33.98 5.38 -2.53
C ALA A 92 35.01 4.99 -3.61
N ALA A 93 34.64 5.00 -4.89
CA ALA A 93 35.53 4.67 -6.01
C ALA A 93 36.45 5.84 -6.44
N LEU A 94 36.09 7.09 -6.10
CA LEU A 94 36.84 8.29 -6.46
C LEU A 94 38.31 8.29 -5.97
N PRO A 95 38.64 7.92 -4.72
CA PRO A 95 40.03 7.88 -4.24
C PRO A 95 40.93 6.90 -5.00
N GLU A 96 40.41 5.74 -5.41
CA GLU A 96 41.16 4.76 -6.21
C GLU A 96 41.39 5.25 -7.64
N ALA A 97 40.37 5.87 -8.25
CA ALA A 97 40.48 6.44 -9.59
C ALA A 97 41.49 7.60 -9.65
N VAL A 98 41.47 8.50 -8.66
CA VAL A 98 42.40 9.63 -8.56
C VAL A 98 43.82 9.15 -8.20
N GLY A 99 43.94 8.20 -7.27
CA GLY A 99 45.23 7.60 -6.90
C GLY A 99 45.89 6.81 -8.03
N GLY A 100 45.11 6.12 -8.86
CA GLY A 100 45.58 5.43 -10.07
C GLY A 100 46.05 6.41 -11.15
N ALA A 101 45.32 7.51 -11.37
CA ALA A 101 45.69 8.54 -12.33
C ALA A 101 47.01 9.25 -11.98
N LEU A 102 47.22 9.59 -10.70
CA LEU A 102 48.45 10.22 -10.23
C LEU A 102 49.68 9.30 -10.35
N ARG A 103 49.51 7.99 -10.11
CA ARG A 103 50.58 7.00 -10.27
C ARG A 103 50.92 6.71 -11.74
N ALA A 104 49.96 6.81 -12.64
CA ALA A 104 50.18 6.64 -14.08
C ALA A 104 50.84 7.87 -14.74
N GLY A 105 50.58 9.08 -14.22
CA GLY A 105 51.17 10.33 -14.72
C GLY A 105 52.61 10.62 -14.27
N GLY A 106 53.10 9.96 -13.21
CA GLY A 106 54.45 10.18 -12.64
C GLY A 106 55.59 9.40 -13.31
N ARG A 107 55.33 8.66 -14.40
CA ARG A 107 56.37 8.01 -15.23
C ARG A 107 56.45 8.70 -16.58
N ARG A 108 56.96 9.93 -16.62
CA ARG A 108 57.45 10.57 -17.85
C ARG A 108 58.68 11.39 -17.51
#